data_AF-A0A2M9PCP1-F1
#
_entry.id   AF-A0A2M9PCP1-F1
#
_cell.length_a   1.000
_cell.length_b   1.000
_cell.length_c   1.000
_cell.angle_alpha   90.00
_cell.angle_beta   90.00
_cell.angle_gamma   90.00
#
_symmetry.space_group_name_H-M   'P 1'
#
loop_
_entity.id
_entity.type
_entity.pdbx_description
1 polymer ?
#
loop_
_entity_poly.entity_id
_entity_poly.type
_entity_poly.pdbx_seq_one_letter_code
_entity_poly.pdbx_strand_id
1 'polypeptide(L)'
;MKLVAGYLVGLVFGLGIAVSGMINPAKVLNFFDVAGSWDPSLAFVMGGAVLVAFVGYRLVLGRPRPLLDPHFHLPKASAIDARLVGGAAIFGVGWGIAGFCPG
;
A
#
# COMPACT_ATOMS: atom_id res chain seq x y z
N MET A 1 -15.92 1.56 19.41
CA MET A 1 -15.85 2.25 18.09
C MET A 1 -14.62 1.87 17.27
N LYS A 2 -13.41 1.76 17.86
CA LYS A 2 -12.18 1.36 17.13
C LYS A 2 -12.34 0.12 16.24
N LEU A 3 -12.96 -0.95 16.77
CA LEU A 3 -13.18 -2.19 16.03
C LEU A 3 -14.10 -2.02 14.81
N VAL A 4 -15.19 -1.28 14.96
CA VAL A 4 -16.13 -0.99 13.85
C VAL A 4 -15.44 -0.16 12.77
N ALA A 5 -14.69 0.87 13.16
CA ALA A 5 -13.91 1.68 12.22
C ALA A 5 -12.85 0.83 11.49
N GLY A 6 -12.12 -0.04 12.21
CA GLY A 6 -11.16 -0.96 11.63
C GLY A 6 -11.80 -1.92 10.62
N TYR A 7 -12.98 -2.47 10.94
CA TYR A 7 -13.73 -3.33 10.02
C TYR A 7 -14.14 -2.58 8.75
N LEU A 8 -14.70 -1.37 8.87
CA LEU A 8 -15.12 -0.57 7.73
C LEU A 8 -13.93 -0.20 6.84
N VAL A 9 -12.79 0.19 7.42
CA VAL A 9 -11.57 0.50 6.67
C VAL A 9 -11.05 -0.75 5.95
N GLY A 10 -11.01 -1.90 6.63
CA GLY A 10 -10.61 -3.17 6.02
C GLY A 10 -11.53 -3.59 4.87
N LEU A 11 -12.84 -3.38 5.03
CA LEU A 11 -13.83 -3.66 3.98
C LEU A 11 -13.64 -2.77 2.76
N VAL A 12 -13.44 -1.46 2.95
CA VAL A 12 -13.14 -0.52 1.86
C VAL A 12 -11.83 -0.90 1.15
N PHE A 13 -10.79 -1.26 1.90
CA PHE A 13 -9.50 -1.67 1.35
C PHE A 13 -9.60 -2.97 0.53
N GLY A 14 -10.24 -4.00 1.09
CA GLY A 14 -10.45 -5.27 0.40
C GLY A 14 -11.31 -5.14 -0.86
N LEU A 15 -12.38 -4.33 -0.80
CA LEU A 15 -13.17 -4.00 -2.00
C LEU A 15 -12.33 -3.25 -3.03
N GLY A 16 -11.48 -2.32 -2.61
CA GLY A 16 -10.58 -1.61 -3.52
C GLY A 16 -9.61 -2.56 -4.24
N ILE A 17 -9.03 -3.52 -3.53
CA ILE A 17 -8.16 -4.56 -4.12
C ILE A 17 -8.94 -5.43 -5.11
N ALA A 18 -10.17 -5.84 -4.77
CA ALA A 18 -11.00 -6.66 -5.64
C ALA A 18 -11.42 -5.91 -6.92
N VAL A 19 -11.90 -4.68 -6.79
CA VAL A 19 -12.38 -3.86 -7.93
C VAL A 19 -11.22 -3.44 -8.84
N SER A 20 -10.05 -3.11 -8.27
CA SER A 20 -8.87 -2.79 -9.06
C SER A 20 -8.28 -3.99 -9.80
N GLY A 21 -8.69 -5.23 -9.47
CA GLY A 21 -8.19 -6.44 -10.08
C GLY A 21 -6.75 -6.80 -9.71
N MET A 22 -6.21 -6.20 -8.63
CA MET A 22 -4.87 -6.52 -8.11
C MET A 22 -4.76 -7.92 -7.50
N ILE A 23 -5.91 -8.60 -7.38
CA ILE A 23 -6.01 -10.02 -7.02
C ILE A 23 -5.52 -10.92 -8.16
N ASN A 24 -5.52 -10.43 -9.41
CA ASN A 24 -5.16 -11.22 -10.57
C ASN A 24 -3.64 -11.14 -10.85
N PRO A 25 -2.89 -12.27 -10.81
CA PRO A 25 -1.47 -12.27 -11.07
C PRO A 25 -1.07 -11.76 -12.44
N ALA A 26 -1.91 -11.99 -13.44
CA ALA A 26 -1.66 -11.51 -14.80
C ALA A 26 -1.53 -9.98 -14.84
N LYS A 27 -2.30 -9.23 -14.04
CA LYS A 27 -2.23 -7.77 -14.02
C LYS A 27 -0.89 -7.26 -13.48
N VAL A 28 -0.34 -7.92 -12.45
CA VAL A 28 0.94 -7.53 -11.86
C VAL A 28 2.10 -7.93 -12.77
N LEU A 29 2.06 -9.14 -13.33
CA LEU A 29 3.11 -9.62 -14.24
C LEU A 29 3.14 -8.81 -15.54
N ASN A 30 1.97 -8.51 -16.13
CA ASN A 30 1.86 -7.68 -17.33
C ASN A 30 2.34 -6.24 -17.11
N PHE A 31 2.28 -5.73 -15.88
CA PHE A 31 2.88 -4.43 -15.58
C PHE A 31 4.41 -4.45 -15.71
N PHE A 32 5.05 -5.58 -15.38
CA PHE A 32 6.50 -5.76 -15.51
C PHE A 32 6.94 -6.21 -16.91
N ASP A 33 6.03 -6.77 -17.71
CA ASP A 33 6.31 -7.23 -19.08
C ASP A 33 6.31 -6.08 -20.11
N VAL A 34 7.25 -5.15 -19.96
CA VAL A 34 7.39 -3.95 -20.83
C VAL A 34 7.68 -4.32 -22.30
N ALA A 35 8.26 -5.50 -22.55
CA ALA A 35 8.61 -5.97 -23.89
C ALA A 35 7.50 -6.80 -24.57
N GLY A 36 6.42 -7.13 -23.84
CA GLY A 36 5.33 -7.99 -24.32
C GLY A 36 3.96 -7.35 -24.11
N SER A 37 3.11 -8.00 -23.33
CA SER A 37 1.72 -7.55 -23.10
C SER A 37 1.62 -6.50 -22.00
N TRP A 38 2.36 -5.40 -22.16
CA TRP A 38 2.49 -4.38 -21.12
C TRP A 38 1.13 -3.73 -20.76
N ASP A 39 0.75 -3.81 -19.48
CA ASP A 39 -0.47 -3.19 -18.94
C ASP A 39 -0.13 -2.06 -17.95
N PRO A 40 -0.25 -0.77 -18.34
CA PRO A 40 0.05 0.36 -17.46
C PRO A 40 -1.05 0.65 -16.43
N SER A 41 -2.18 -0.06 -16.44
CA SER A 41 -3.32 0.22 -15.54
C SER A 41 -2.93 0.15 -14.06
N LEU A 42 -1.97 -0.70 -13.70
CA LEU A 42 -1.47 -0.82 -12.33
C LEU A 42 -0.78 0.47 -11.84
N ALA A 43 -0.08 1.20 -12.72
CA ALA A 43 0.57 2.46 -12.34
C ALA A 43 -0.45 3.53 -11.91
N PHE A 44 -1.63 3.58 -12.53
CA PHE A 44 -2.69 4.51 -12.14
C PHE A 44 -3.25 4.17 -10.76
N VAL A 45 -3.42 2.88 -10.46
CA VAL A 45 -3.89 2.42 -9.14
C VAL A 45 -2.85 2.73 -8.07
N MET A 46 -1.58 2.37 -8.30
CA MET A 46 -0.49 2.62 -7.37
C MET A 46 -0.25 4.13 -7.17
N GLY A 47 -0.20 4.90 -8.26
CA GLY A 47 -0.02 6.34 -8.23
C GLY A 47 -1.17 7.05 -7.50
N GLY A 48 -2.42 6.66 -7.78
CA GLY A 48 -3.59 7.14 -7.06
C GLY A 48 -3.53 6.84 -5.57
N ALA A 49 -3.18 5.61 -5.20
CA ALA A 49 -3.02 5.21 -3.80
C ALA A 49 -1.93 6.04 -3.08
N VAL A 50 -0.77 6.24 -3.71
CA VAL A 50 0.32 7.06 -3.17
C VAL A 50 -0.10 8.52 -3.00
N LEU A 51 -0.79 9.10 -3.98
CA LEU A 51 -1.28 10.49 -3.91
C LEU A 51 -2.31 10.67 -2.78
N VAL A 52 -3.29 9.76 -2.69
CA VAL A 52 -4.30 9.77 -1.63
C VAL A 52 -3.65 9.62 -0.26
N ALA A 53 -2.69 8.69 -0.10
CA ALA A 53 -1.96 8.51 1.15
C ALA A 53 -1.12 9.74 1.51
N PHE A 54 -0.43 10.34 0.55
CA PHE A 54 0.36 11.55 0.74
C PHE A 54 -0.50 12.71 1.27
N VAL A 55 -1.62 13.00 0.60
CA VAL A 55 -2.55 14.04 1.04
C VAL A 55 -3.17 13.68 2.38
N GLY A 56 -3.58 12.42 2.56
CA GLY A 56 -4.17 11.92 3.80
C GLY A 56 -3.24 12.09 5.01
N TYR A 57 -1.96 11.75 4.89
CA TYR A 57 -0.99 11.95 5.97
C TYR A 57 -0.75 13.41 6.27
N ARG A 58 -0.67 14.29 5.27
CA ARG A 58 -0.56 15.74 5.50
C ARG A 58 -1.73 16.28 6.30
N LEU A 59 -2.95 15.86 5.98
CA LEU A 59 -4.17 16.28 6.67
C LEU A 59 -4.28 15.70 8.09
N VAL A 60 -3.94 14.42 8.26
CA VAL A 60 -4.06 13.72 9.54
C VAL A 60 -2.96 14.13 10.50
N LEU A 61 -1.71 14.20 10.06
CA LEU A 61 -0.57 14.59 10.90
C LEU A 61 -0.54 16.10 11.20
N GLY A 62 -1.32 16.91 10.48
CA GLY A 62 -1.58 18.30 10.83
C GLY A 62 -2.53 18.48 12.03
N ARG A 63 -3.20 17.42 12.49
CA ARG A 63 -4.09 17.46 13.67
C ARG A 63 -3.28 17.28 14.95
N PRO A 64 -3.72 17.85 16.08
CA PRO A 64 -3.04 17.69 17.37
C PRO A 64 -3.08 16.26 17.91
N ARG A 65 -4.11 15.47 17.55
CA ARG A 65 -4.29 14.08 17.98
C ARG A 65 -5.11 13.28 16.97
N PRO A 66 -4.98 11.93 16.93
CA PRO A 66 -5.85 11.10 16.12
C PRO A 66 -7.29 11.15 16.65
N LEU A 67 -8.25 10.80 15.77
CA LEU A 67 -9.68 10.83 16.10
C LEU A 67 -10.08 9.73 17.09
N LEU A 68 -9.42 8.58 17.00
CA LEU A 68 -9.78 7.38 17.76
C LEU A 68 -8.76 7.04 18.86
N ASP A 69 -7.67 7.79 19.01
CA ASP A 69 -6.66 7.58 20.06
C ASP A 69 -6.24 8.90 20.72
N PRO A 70 -5.63 8.88 21.92
CA PRO A 70 -5.07 10.09 22.53
C PRO A 70 -3.88 10.67 21.77
N HIS A 71 -3.03 9.81 21.18
CA HIS A 71 -1.75 10.23 20.57
C HIS A 71 -1.42 9.45 19.30
N PHE A 72 -0.61 10.05 18.42
CA PHE A 72 -0.05 9.35 17.27
C PHE A 72 1.12 8.45 17.71
N HIS A 73 1.12 7.20 17.25
CA HIS A 73 2.20 6.25 17.51
C HIS A 73 3.14 6.17 16.30
N LEU A 74 3.94 7.21 16.09
CA LEU A 74 4.89 7.27 14.98
C LEU A 74 6.20 6.56 15.35
N PRO A 75 6.82 5.81 14.42
CA PRO A 75 8.15 5.25 14.62
C PRO A 75 9.16 6.37 14.91
N LYS A 76 10.01 6.17 15.93
CA LYS A 76 11.12 7.09 16.24
C LYS A 76 12.39 6.78 15.43
N ALA A 77 12.49 5.58 14.87
CA ALA A 77 13.62 5.15 14.08
C ALA A 77 13.52 5.72 12.66
N SER A 78 14.52 6.51 12.27
CA SER A 78 14.67 7.09 10.92
C SER A 78 15.92 6.58 10.20
N ALA A 79 16.73 5.75 10.87
CA ALA A 79 17.95 5.20 10.28
C ALA A 79 17.61 4.17 9.22
N ILE A 80 18.14 4.37 8.01
CA ILE A 80 18.12 3.36 6.96
C ILE A 80 19.32 2.45 7.21
N ASP A 81 19.05 1.23 7.67
CA ASP A 81 20.06 0.22 7.94
C ASP A 81 20.06 -0.90 6.90
N ALA A 82 21.14 -1.70 6.90
CA ALA A 82 21.28 -2.80 5.94
C ALA A 82 20.19 -3.87 6.11
N ARG A 83 19.61 -4.01 7.31
CA ARG A 83 18.52 -4.96 7.58
C ARG A 83 17.22 -4.51 6.92
N LEU A 84 16.92 -3.21 6.97
CA LEU A 84 15.77 -2.60 6.31
C LEU A 84 15.90 -2.73 4.79
N VAL A 85 17.06 -2.35 4.24
CA VAL A 85 17.30 -2.42 2.79
C VAL A 85 17.25 -3.88 2.31
N GLY A 86 17.93 -4.79 3.00
CA GLY A 86 17.93 -6.21 2.67
C GLY A 86 16.54 -6.83 2.76
N GLY A 87 15.80 -6.53 3.84
CA GLY A 87 14.43 -7.01 4.02
C GLY A 87 13.47 -6.49 2.95
N ALA A 88 13.55 -5.20 2.62
CA ALA A 88 12.75 -4.59 1.57
C ALA A 88 13.03 -5.18 0.18
N ALA A 89 14.31 -5.45 -0.12
CA ALA A 89 14.70 -6.09 -1.38
C ALA A 89 14.15 -7.52 -1.48
N ILE A 90 14.32 -8.34 -0.44
CA ILE A 90 13.80 -9.72 -0.40
C ILE A 90 12.28 -9.73 -0.54
N PHE A 91 11.59 -8.85 0.20
CA PHE A 91 10.15 -8.72 0.12
C PHE A 91 9.67 -8.30 -1.28
N GLY A 92 10.31 -7.28 -1.88
CA GLY A 92 9.97 -6.81 -3.22
C GLY A 92 10.18 -7.86 -4.29
N VAL A 93 11.27 -8.63 -4.23
CA VAL A 93 11.52 -9.75 -5.15
C VAL A 93 10.47 -10.84 -4.98
N GLY A 94 10.19 -11.26 -3.74
CA GLY A 94 9.16 -12.26 -3.47
C GLY A 94 7.78 -11.84 -3.96
N TRP A 95 7.42 -10.57 -3.76
CA TRP A 95 6.19 -9.98 -4.25
C TRP A 95 6.09 -10.01 -5.78
N GLY A 96 7.15 -9.56 -6.47
CA GLY A 96 7.20 -9.55 -7.94
C GLY A 96 7.06 -10.94 -8.54
N ILE A 97 7.68 -11.96 -7.92
CA ILE A 97 7.58 -13.36 -8.37
C ILE A 97 6.19 -13.94 -8.10
N ALA A 98 5.59 -13.66 -6.94
CA ALA A 98 4.25 -14.14 -6.60
C ALA A 98 3.16 -13.51 -7.47
N GLY A 99 3.40 -12.31 -8.00
CA GLY A 99 2.47 -11.60 -8.87
C GLY A 99 1.20 -11.13 -8.17
N PHE A 100 1.11 -11.14 -6.84
CA PHE A 100 -0.11 -10.79 -6.11
C PHE A 100 0.11 -9.59 -5.19
N CYS A 101 -0.78 -8.60 -5.17
CA CYS A 101 -0.68 -7.47 -4.25
C CYS A 101 -1.00 -7.90 -2.80
N PRO A 102 -0.07 -7.78 -1.83
CA PRO A 102 -0.31 -8.17 -0.45
C PRO A 102 -1.32 -7.20 0.16
N GLY A 103 -2.51 -7.71 0.48
CA GLY A 103 -3.57 -7.01 1.20
C GLY A 103 -3.81 -7.62 2.57
#